data_AF-A0A4P1QSM1-F1
#
_entry.id   AF-A0A4P1QSM1-F1
#
_cell.length_a   1.000
_cell.length_b   1.000
_cell.length_c   1.000
_cell.angle_alpha   90.00
_cell.angle_beta   90.00
_cell.angle_gamma   90.00
#
_symmetry.space_group_name_H-M   'P 1'
#
loop_
_entity.id
_entity.type
_entity.pdbx_description
1 polymer ?
#
loop_
_entity_poly.entity_id
_entity_poly.type
_entity_poly.pdbx_seq_one_letter_code
_entity_poly.pdbx_strand_id
1 'polypeptide(L)'
;MVNELQNGRENQDGADQGFITSYFPDLLDKPLFHPTLDGTKLDGIYRLPLGYQMDASYYYLKLRWSIPCGPNSVITFPGAPWLKPWYWWSWPVLPLGLQWHEQRRKTLGYGAEMAVILIQSTIYLGILAMARLARPSLSKLCYRRADKSISIMQNSLKLLAVWSIIAAYLTPFFIIPHTIHPLLGWLLYLFGTFTLCSIAINAFLLPMLPVLVPLFGIVGVLMVMAFPWYSDGVVRALCVFGYAFCATPVLWASMVRIMAGLQVSLEREGFMPRLGESSPPSWFNKLY
;
A
#
# COMPACT_ATOMS: atom_id res chain seq x y z
N MET A 1 -40.74 5.92 -4.56
CA MET A 1 -39.94 5.18 -3.56
C MET A 1 -40.43 5.44 -2.14
N VAL A 2 -40.26 6.64 -1.57
CA VAL A 2 -40.65 6.95 -0.18
C VAL A 2 -42.11 6.59 0.14
N ASN A 3 -43.05 6.97 -0.73
CA ASN A 3 -44.47 6.64 -0.57
C ASN A 3 -44.75 5.12 -0.56
N GLU A 4 -44.08 4.36 -1.43
CA GLU A 4 -44.24 2.89 -1.50
C GLU A 4 -43.70 2.20 -0.25
N LEU A 5 -42.58 2.68 0.29
CA LEU A 5 -42.02 2.19 1.55
C LEU A 5 -42.94 2.49 2.73
N GLN A 6 -43.54 3.70 2.76
CA GLN A 6 -44.54 4.06 3.78
C GLN A 6 -45.81 3.21 3.69
N ASN A 7 -46.18 2.78 2.49
CA ASN A 7 -47.31 1.87 2.25
C ASN A 7 -46.97 0.39 2.55
N GLY A 8 -45.82 0.12 3.17
CA GLY A 8 -45.45 -1.22 3.65
C GLY A 8 -44.75 -2.11 2.62
N ARG A 9 -44.28 -1.57 1.48
CA ARG A 9 -43.49 -2.35 0.52
C ARG A 9 -42.16 -2.77 1.15
N GLU A 10 -41.82 -4.04 1.00
CA GLU A 10 -40.56 -4.59 1.49
C GLU A 10 -39.35 -3.96 0.79
N ASN A 11 -38.28 -3.71 1.55
CA ASN A 11 -36.98 -3.33 1.02
C ASN A 11 -35.87 -4.05 1.79
N GLN A 12 -35.56 -5.28 1.36
CA GLN A 12 -34.78 -6.23 2.14
C GLN A 12 -33.31 -5.80 2.35
N ASP A 13 -32.73 -5.08 1.41
CA ASP A 13 -31.34 -4.58 1.51
C ASP A 13 -31.25 -3.14 2.02
N GLY A 14 -32.39 -2.47 2.23
CA GLY A 14 -32.48 -1.07 2.64
C GLY A 14 -31.96 -0.07 1.60
N ALA A 15 -31.70 -0.51 0.37
CA ALA A 15 -31.12 0.27 -0.70
C ALA A 15 -32.09 0.39 -1.89
N ASP A 16 -31.58 0.84 -3.03
CA ASP A 16 -32.33 0.95 -4.29
C ASP A 16 -32.57 -0.42 -4.93
N GLN A 17 -31.60 -1.33 -4.87
CA GLN A 17 -31.71 -2.66 -5.49
C GLN A 17 -32.82 -3.52 -4.87
N GLY A 18 -32.92 -3.58 -3.54
CA GLY A 18 -33.98 -4.31 -2.85
C GLY A 18 -35.36 -3.69 -3.09
N PHE A 19 -35.44 -2.36 -3.17
CA PHE A 19 -36.67 -1.68 -3.55
C PHE A 19 -37.10 -2.00 -4.99
N ILE A 20 -36.18 -1.95 -5.96
CA ILE A 20 -36.47 -2.29 -7.36
C ILE A 20 -36.93 -3.74 -7.47
N THR A 21 -36.27 -4.65 -6.75
CA THR A 21 -36.60 -6.08 -6.76
C THR A 21 -38.00 -6.34 -6.17
N SER A 22 -38.39 -5.62 -5.11
CA SER A 22 -39.75 -5.74 -4.58
C SER A 22 -40.81 -5.03 -5.43
N TYR A 23 -40.43 -4.00 -6.18
CA TYR A 23 -41.32 -3.27 -7.09
C TYR A 23 -41.59 -4.05 -8.39
N PHE A 24 -40.58 -4.74 -8.92
CA PHE A 24 -40.67 -5.57 -10.12
C PHE A 24 -40.34 -7.03 -9.79
N PRO A 25 -41.25 -7.76 -9.11
CA PRO A 25 -40.98 -9.12 -8.63
C PRO A 25 -40.75 -10.13 -9.76
N ASP A 26 -41.30 -9.86 -10.95
CA ASP A 26 -41.19 -10.68 -12.15
C ASP A 26 -40.08 -10.20 -13.12
N LEU A 27 -39.20 -9.30 -12.69
CA LEU A 27 -38.14 -8.72 -13.54
C LEU A 27 -37.21 -9.79 -14.13
N LEU A 28 -36.91 -10.85 -13.36
CA LEU A 28 -36.06 -11.95 -13.80
C LEU A 28 -36.68 -12.78 -14.93
N ASP A 29 -38.01 -12.81 -15.01
CA ASP A 29 -38.76 -13.56 -16.02
C ASP A 29 -39.00 -12.74 -17.30
N LYS A 30 -38.67 -11.44 -17.31
CA LYS A 30 -38.83 -10.58 -18.48
C LYS A 30 -37.91 -10.98 -19.63
N PRO A 31 -38.32 -10.74 -20.89
CA PRO A 31 -37.46 -10.97 -22.05
C PRO A 31 -36.21 -10.07 -22.01
N LEU A 32 -35.12 -10.54 -22.62
CA LEU A 32 -33.93 -9.72 -22.82
C LEU A 32 -34.21 -8.62 -23.86
N PHE A 33 -33.70 -7.43 -23.57
CA PHE A 33 -33.70 -6.30 -24.48
C PHE A 33 -32.81 -6.61 -25.68
N HIS A 34 -33.40 -6.52 -26.88
CA HIS A 34 -32.69 -6.59 -28.14
C HIS A 34 -32.99 -5.31 -28.91
N PRO A 35 -31.96 -4.51 -29.27
CA PRO A 35 -32.18 -3.28 -30.01
C PRO A 35 -32.76 -3.58 -31.39
N THR A 36 -33.85 -2.88 -31.76
CA THR A 36 -34.41 -2.93 -33.11
C THR A 36 -33.53 -2.12 -34.06
N LEU A 37 -33.30 -2.63 -35.28
CA LEU A 37 -32.49 -1.95 -36.29
C LEU A 37 -33.09 -0.59 -36.70
N ASP A 38 -34.42 -0.48 -36.63
CA ASP A 38 -35.18 0.69 -37.07
C ASP A 38 -35.30 1.77 -35.97
N GLY A 39 -34.71 1.56 -34.78
CA GLY A 39 -34.76 2.51 -33.66
C GLY A 39 -36.16 2.70 -33.05
N THR A 40 -37.09 1.81 -33.37
CA THR A 40 -38.46 1.84 -32.84
C THR A 40 -38.47 1.60 -31.34
N LYS A 41 -39.30 2.37 -30.63
CA LYS A 41 -39.46 2.22 -29.18
C LYS A 41 -40.14 0.89 -28.88
N LEU A 42 -39.48 0.05 -28.08
CA LEU A 42 -40.09 -1.17 -27.54
C LEU A 42 -41.11 -0.81 -26.45
N ASP A 43 -42.24 -1.50 -26.45
CA ASP A 43 -43.24 -1.41 -25.39
C ASP A 43 -43.05 -2.54 -24.36
N GLY A 44 -43.20 -2.22 -23.09
CA GLY A 44 -43.02 -3.15 -21.96
C GLY A 44 -41.68 -3.04 -21.20
N ILE A 45 -41.47 -3.99 -20.29
CA ILE A 45 -40.31 -4.08 -19.39
C ILE A 45 -39.39 -5.20 -19.88
N TYR A 46 -38.10 -4.90 -20.04
CA TYR A 46 -37.09 -5.81 -20.55
C TYR A 46 -35.89 -5.89 -19.62
N ARG A 47 -35.23 -7.05 -19.59
CA ARG A 47 -33.92 -7.20 -18.94
C ARG A 47 -32.83 -6.72 -19.87
N LEU A 48 -31.90 -5.91 -19.36
CA LEU A 48 -30.73 -5.54 -20.14
C LEU A 48 -29.74 -6.72 -20.23
N PRO A 49 -29.11 -6.95 -21.40
CA PRO A 49 -28.05 -7.94 -21.51
C PRO A 49 -26.82 -7.51 -20.70
N LEU A 50 -25.97 -8.49 -20.35
CA LEU A 50 -24.82 -8.31 -19.44
C LEU A 50 -23.89 -7.14 -19.82
N GLY A 51 -23.75 -6.81 -21.11
CA GLY A 51 -22.94 -5.69 -21.57
C GLY A 51 -23.31 -4.33 -20.94
N TYR A 52 -24.57 -4.14 -20.55
CA TYR A 52 -25.01 -2.89 -19.91
C TYR A 52 -24.63 -2.76 -18.44
N GLN A 53 -24.17 -3.84 -17.80
CA GLN A 53 -23.71 -3.83 -16.41
C GLN A 53 -22.73 -4.99 -16.17
N MET A 54 -21.48 -4.78 -16.58
CA MET A 54 -20.42 -5.77 -16.47
C MET A 54 -19.64 -5.58 -15.17
N ASP A 55 -19.71 -6.54 -14.27
CA ASP A 55 -18.88 -6.55 -13.06
C ASP A 55 -17.40 -6.77 -13.42
N ALA A 56 -16.53 -5.87 -12.96
CA ALA A 56 -15.08 -5.98 -13.05
C ALA A 56 -14.51 -7.31 -12.51
N SER A 57 -15.19 -7.97 -11.58
CA SER A 57 -14.79 -9.27 -11.01
C SER A 57 -14.70 -10.38 -12.07
N TYR A 58 -15.54 -10.34 -13.11
CA TYR A 58 -15.46 -11.27 -14.24
C TYR A 58 -14.11 -11.14 -14.97
N TYR A 59 -13.62 -9.92 -15.12
CA TYR A 59 -12.28 -9.69 -15.67
C TYR A 59 -11.21 -10.19 -14.71
N TYR A 60 -11.34 -9.97 -13.40
CA TYR A 60 -10.30 -10.38 -12.45
C TYR A 60 -10.12 -11.90 -12.39
N LEU A 61 -11.20 -12.67 -12.60
CA LEU A 61 -11.15 -14.12 -12.66
C LEU A 61 -10.49 -14.64 -13.94
N LYS A 62 -10.72 -14.01 -15.10
CA LYS A 62 -10.23 -14.50 -16.40
C LYS A 62 -9.04 -13.74 -16.97
N LEU A 63 -8.70 -12.59 -16.38
CA LEU A 63 -7.74 -11.60 -16.86
C LEU A 63 -7.95 -11.13 -18.31
N ARG A 64 -9.15 -11.34 -18.83
CA ARG A 64 -9.60 -10.92 -20.16
C ARG A 64 -11.12 -10.81 -20.19
N TRP A 65 -11.64 -9.95 -21.05
CA TRP A 65 -13.06 -9.93 -21.34
C TRP A 65 -13.41 -11.13 -22.24
N SER A 66 -14.26 -12.03 -21.75
CA SER A 66 -14.78 -13.19 -22.49
C SER A 66 -16.30 -13.15 -22.56
N ILE A 67 -16.85 -11.95 -22.72
CA ILE A 67 -18.29 -11.71 -22.76
C ILE A 67 -18.64 -11.34 -24.20
N PRO A 68 -19.71 -11.90 -24.80
CA PRO A 68 -20.16 -11.50 -26.13
C PRO A 68 -20.58 -10.03 -26.07
N CYS A 69 -19.65 -9.13 -26.40
CA CYS A 69 -19.89 -7.70 -26.32
C CYS A 69 -20.77 -7.26 -27.49
N GLY A 70 -21.89 -6.61 -27.17
CA GLY A 70 -22.45 -5.58 -28.05
C GLY A 70 -21.65 -4.28 -27.92
N PRO A 71 -21.93 -3.26 -28.75
CA PRO A 71 -21.19 -1.99 -28.77
C PRO A 71 -21.26 -1.18 -27.46
N ASN A 72 -22.21 -1.49 -26.57
CA ASN A 72 -22.38 -0.83 -25.28
C ASN A 72 -21.83 -1.74 -24.16
N SER A 73 -20.70 -1.34 -23.55
CA SER A 73 -20.08 -2.04 -22.42
C SER A 73 -19.90 -1.06 -21.26
N VAL A 74 -20.71 -1.21 -20.21
CA VAL A 74 -20.58 -0.42 -18.98
C VAL A 74 -19.95 -1.31 -17.91
N ILE A 75 -18.75 -0.95 -17.47
CA ILE A 75 -18.05 -1.68 -16.43
C ILE A 75 -18.40 -1.09 -15.07
N THR A 76 -18.93 -1.92 -14.18
CA THR A 76 -19.15 -1.59 -12.78
C THR A 76 -18.02 -2.16 -11.94
N PHE A 77 -17.64 -1.43 -10.89
CA PHE A 77 -16.66 -1.88 -9.91
C PHE A 77 -17.38 -2.11 -8.59
N PRO A 78 -18.16 -3.20 -8.44
CA PRO A 78 -18.77 -3.53 -7.15
C PRO A 78 -17.66 -3.95 -6.16
N GLY A 79 -18.01 -3.94 -4.87
CA GLY A 79 -17.08 -4.30 -3.80
C GLY A 79 -16.66 -3.11 -2.96
N ALA A 80 -15.77 -3.39 -2.00
CA ALA A 80 -15.43 -2.48 -0.93
C ALA A 80 -14.90 -1.13 -1.43
N PRO A 81 -15.16 -0.01 -0.71
CA PRO A 81 -14.70 1.32 -1.10
C PRO A 81 -13.20 1.42 -1.31
N TRP A 82 -12.40 0.58 -0.64
CA TRP A 82 -10.95 0.54 -0.81
C TRP A 82 -10.48 -0.31 -1.99
N LEU A 83 -11.29 -1.20 -2.57
CA LEU A 83 -10.90 -2.03 -3.72
C LEU A 83 -11.33 -1.42 -5.05
N LYS A 84 -10.89 -0.19 -5.30
CA LYS A 84 -11.35 0.59 -6.44
C LYS A 84 -10.21 0.96 -7.38
N PRO A 85 -10.47 1.00 -8.70
CA PRO A 85 -9.44 1.19 -9.71
C PRO A 85 -8.86 2.60 -9.73
N TRP A 86 -9.47 3.56 -9.02
CA TRP A 86 -9.04 4.95 -8.97
C TRP A 86 -7.95 5.23 -7.95
N TYR A 87 -7.55 4.24 -7.14
CA TYR A 87 -6.45 4.41 -6.20
C TYR A 87 -5.10 4.35 -6.91
N TRP A 88 -4.12 5.10 -6.40
CA TRP A 88 -2.75 5.11 -6.90
C TRP A 88 -2.05 3.74 -6.80
N TRP A 89 -2.46 2.88 -5.86
CA TRP A 89 -1.89 1.54 -5.73
C TRP A 89 -2.65 0.50 -6.58
N SER A 90 -3.71 0.93 -7.29
CA SER A 90 -4.67 0.04 -7.92
C SER A 90 -4.04 -0.90 -8.94
N TRP A 91 -3.08 -0.47 -9.77
CA TRP A 91 -2.37 -1.38 -10.66
C TRP A 91 -0.99 -1.72 -10.09
N PRO A 92 -0.54 -2.97 -10.09
CA PRO A 92 -1.11 -4.18 -10.73
C PRO A 92 -2.10 -5.00 -9.88
N VAL A 93 -2.47 -4.52 -8.69
CA VAL A 93 -3.34 -5.24 -7.74
C VAL A 93 -4.72 -5.56 -8.35
N LEU A 94 -5.34 -4.54 -8.94
CA LEU A 94 -6.59 -4.51 -9.69
C LEU A 94 -6.25 -4.38 -11.19
N PRO A 95 -6.37 -5.44 -11.99
CA PRO A 95 -5.98 -5.46 -13.40
C PRO A 95 -6.55 -4.33 -14.27
N LEU A 96 -7.74 -3.85 -13.94
CA LEU A 96 -8.44 -2.79 -14.68
C LEU A 96 -8.03 -1.37 -14.26
N GLY A 97 -7.12 -1.22 -13.29
CA GLY A 97 -6.64 0.08 -12.81
C GLY A 97 -6.10 0.97 -13.94
N LEU A 98 -5.23 0.42 -14.80
CA LEU A 98 -4.69 1.20 -15.92
C LEU A 98 -5.75 1.64 -16.93
N GLN A 99 -6.71 0.77 -17.26
CA GLN A 99 -7.79 1.12 -18.19
C GLN A 99 -8.66 2.26 -17.62
N TRP A 100 -8.96 2.21 -16.33
CA TRP A 100 -9.69 3.29 -15.65
C TRP A 100 -8.90 4.61 -15.66
N HIS A 101 -7.61 4.55 -15.32
CA HIS A 101 -6.72 5.72 -15.30
C HIS A 101 -6.42 6.29 -16.69
N GLU A 102 -6.54 5.48 -17.75
CA GLU A 102 -6.53 5.96 -19.13
C GLU A 102 -7.77 6.81 -19.45
N GLN A 103 -8.96 6.35 -19.05
CA GLN A 103 -10.18 7.14 -19.23
C GLN A 103 -10.13 8.45 -18.42
N ARG A 104 -9.68 8.40 -17.17
CA ARG A 104 -9.45 9.60 -16.35
C ARG A 104 -8.52 10.59 -17.05
N ARG A 105 -7.42 10.11 -17.62
CA ARG A 105 -6.45 10.97 -18.33
C ARG A 105 -7.09 11.71 -19.50
N LYS A 106 -8.00 11.06 -20.22
CA LYS A 106 -8.70 11.64 -21.39
C LYS A 106 -9.80 12.63 -21.00
N THR A 107 -10.44 12.47 -19.84
CA THR A 107 -11.58 13.29 -19.42
C THR A 107 -11.24 14.38 -18.42
N LEU A 108 -10.47 14.05 -17.37
CA LEU A 108 -10.17 14.94 -16.24
C LEU A 108 -8.69 15.33 -16.15
N GLY A 109 -7.79 14.44 -16.58
CA GLY A 109 -6.35 14.61 -16.41
C GLY A 109 -5.86 14.38 -14.96
N TYR A 110 -4.64 14.85 -14.68
CA TYR A 110 -3.96 14.77 -13.35
C TYR A 110 -3.44 16.12 -12.86
N GLY A 111 -3.83 17.22 -13.53
CA GLY A 111 -3.21 18.54 -13.32
C GLY A 111 -3.30 19.03 -11.88
N ALA A 112 -4.41 18.76 -11.20
CA ALA A 112 -4.62 19.16 -9.81
C ALA A 112 -3.63 18.48 -8.84
N GLU A 113 -3.26 17.23 -9.12
CA GLU A 113 -2.39 16.43 -8.25
C GLU A 113 -0.90 16.60 -8.58
N MET A 114 -0.55 17.05 -9.80
CA MET A 114 0.86 17.17 -10.22
C MET A 114 1.68 18.09 -9.32
N ALA A 115 1.12 19.22 -8.87
CA ALA A 115 1.81 20.12 -7.95
C ALA A 115 2.15 19.44 -6.62
N VAL A 116 1.23 18.63 -6.09
CA VAL A 116 1.43 17.88 -4.85
C VAL A 116 2.53 16.84 -5.02
N ILE A 117 2.55 16.12 -6.15
CA ILE A 117 3.60 15.14 -6.46
C ILE A 117 4.99 15.79 -6.51
N LEU A 118 5.11 16.96 -7.16
CA LEU A 118 6.37 17.68 -7.25
C LEU A 118 6.86 18.18 -5.88
N ILE A 119 5.94 18.72 -5.06
CA ILE A 119 6.25 19.15 -3.70
C ILE A 119 6.71 17.95 -2.86
N GLN A 120 5.96 16.84 -2.88
CA GLN A 120 6.30 15.62 -2.14
C GLN A 120 7.67 15.06 -2.57
N SER A 121 7.94 15.00 -3.87
CA SER A 121 9.22 14.54 -4.41
C SER A 121 10.37 15.44 -3.96
N THR A 122 10.16 16.76 -3.96
CA THR A 122 11.16 17.74 -3.51
C THR A 122 11.45 17.61 -2.02
N ILE A 123 10.41 17.43 -1.20
CA ILE A 123 10.54 17.20 0.24
C ILE A 123 11.34 15.92 0.50
N TYR A 124 11.02 14.82 -0.18
CA TYR A 124 11.75 13.56 -0.03
C TYR A 124 13.23 13.70 -0.45
N LEU A 125 13.53 14.40 -1.55
CA LEU A 125 14.91 14.70 -1.94
C LEU A 125 15.64 15.53 -0.87
N GLY A 126 14.99 16.55 -0.34
CA GLY A 126 15.54 17.38 0.74
C GLY A 126 15.84 16.57 2.01
N ILE A 127 14.91 15.71 2.42
CA ILE A 127 15.09 14.80 3.56
C ILE A 127 16.26 13.86 3.31
N LEU A 128 16.35 13.25 2.12
CA LEU A 128 17.43 12.32 1.79
C LEU A 128 18.79 13.02 1.81
N ALA A 129 18.88 14.24 1.25
CA ALA A 129 20.10 15.05 1.30
C ALA A 129 20.50 15.37 2.74
N MET A 130 19.54 15.81 3.57
CA MET A 130 19.77 16.10 4.99
C MET A 130 20.17 14.86 5.77
N ALA A 131 19.55 13.71 5.51
CA ALA A 131 19.88 12.44 6.16
C ALA A 131 21.32 12.00 5.84
N ARG A 132 21.85 12.32 4.65
CA ARG A 132 23.25 12.05 4.28
C ARG A 132 24.24 13.03 4.89
N LEU A 133 23.84 14.28 5.08
CA LEU A 133 24.69 15.34 5.66
C LEU A 133 24.70 15.32 7.19
N ALA A 134 23.60 14.91 7.81
CA ALA A 134 23.50 14.73 9.25
C ALA A 134 24.44 13.59 9.69
N ARG A 135 25.27 13.84 10.71
CA ARG A 135 26.06 12.77 11.31
C ARG A 135 25.13 11.70 11.88
N PRO A 136 25.43 10.40 11.70
CA PRO A 136 24.66 9.35 12.35
C PRO A 136 24.70 9.59 13.85
N SER A 137 23.52 9.65 14.47
CA SER A 137 23.38 9.91 15.90
C SER A 137 22.41 8.91 16.49
N LEU A 138 22.93 8.00 17.29
CA LEU A 138 22.15 7.41 18.37
C LEU A 138 22.00 8.54 19.40
N SER A 139 20.77 8.93 19.68
CA SER A 139 20.47 10.11 20.48
C SER A 139 21.34 10.15 21.74
N LYS A 140 21.98 11.30 22.00
CA LYS A 140 22.67 11.61 23.26
C LYS A 140 21.68 11.72 24.43
N LEU A 141 20.76 10.77 24.56
CA LEU A 141 19.78 10.73 25.63
C LEU A 141 20.39 9.97 26.81
N CYS A 142 21.07 10.75 27.66
CA CYS A 142 21.11 10.57 29.10
C CYS A 142 21.71 9.25 29.62
N TYR A 143 23.02 9.10 29.49
CA TYR A 143 23.79 8.19 30.34
C TYR A 143 23.95 8.79 31.75
N ARG A 144 22.87 8.82 32.53
CA ARG A 144 22.93 9.13 33.97
C ARG A 144 21.85 8.37 34.72
N ARG A 145 22.24 7.23 35.32
CA ARG A 145 21.74 6.62 36.58
C ARG A 145 21.11 5.21 36.47
N ALA A 146 21.77 4.29 37.18
CA ALA A 146 21.33 3.02 37.79
C ALA A 146 20.95 1.84 36.86
N ASP A 147 21.65 0.70 37.03
CA ASP A 147 21.60 -0.50 36.19
C ASP A 147 20.23 -1.10 35.87
N LYS A 148 19.20 -0.90 36.72
CA LYS A 148 17.82 -1.36 36.43
C LYS A 148 17.09 -0.52 35.38
N SER A 149 17.46 0.74 35.18
CA SER A 149 16.84 1.62 34.17
C SER A 149 17.33 1.30 32.75
N ILE A 150 18.51 0.69 32.63
CA ILE A 150 19.19 0.45 31.36
C ILE A 150 18.43 -0.56 30.51
N SER A 151 17.96 -1.68 31.08
CA SER A 151 17.20 -2.69 30.33
C SER A 151 15.85 -2.17 29.82
N ILE A 152 15.14 -1.37 30.63
CA ILE A 152 13.87 -0.74 30.23
C ILE A 152 14.12 0.27 29.10
N MET A 153 15.17 1.09 29.21
CA MET A 153 15.55 2.07 28.19
C MET A 153 16.02 1.42 26.88
N GLN A 154 16.76 0.31 26.96
CA GLN A 154 17.16 -0.47 25.77
C GLN A 154 15.95 -1.07 25.06
N ASN A 155 14.99 -1.62 25.81
CA ASN A 155 13.76 -2.16 25.24
C ASN A 155 12.86 -1.06 24.64
N SER A 156 12.80 0.12 25.26
CA SER A 156 12.04 1.24 24.70
C SER A 156 12.69 1.78 23.43
N LEU A 157 14.03 1.84 23.34
CA LEU A 157 14.73 2.24 22.12
C LEU A 157 14.52 1.23 20.98
N LYS A 158 14.57 -0.08 21.27
CA LYS A 158 14.24 -1.14 20.29
C LYS A 158 12.83 -0.99 19.76
N LEU A 159 11.86 -0.79 20.66
CA LEU A 159 10.47 -0.59 20.31
C LEU A 159 10.29 0.67 19.43
N LEU A 160 10.95 1.77 19.80
CA LEU A 160 10.94 3.01 19.02
C LEU A 160 11.55 2.83 17.63
N ALA A 161 12.66 2.10 17.51
CA ALA A 161 13.27 1.80 16.22
C ALA A 161 12.34 0.98 15.32
N VAL A 162 11.70 -0.06 15.86
CA VAL A 162 10.74 -0.89 15.11
C VAL A 162 9.54 -0.05 14.67
N TRP A 163 8.95 0.76 15.56
CA TRP A 163 7.86 1.67 15.20
C TRP A 163 8.26 2.71 14.16
N SER A 164 9.49 3.21 14.21
CA SER A 164 10.02 4.15 13.21
C SER A 164 10.11 3.50 11.83
N ILE A 165 10.53 2.24 11.76
CA ILE A 165 10.54 1.48 10.50
C ILE A 165 9.10 1.27 10.00
N ILE A 166 8.18 0.83 10.87
CA ILE A 166 6.77 0.63 10.48
C ILE A 166 6.15 1.94 9.95
N ALA A 167 6.37 3.04 10.67
CA ALA A 167 5.91 4.36 10.24
C ALA A 167 6.50 4.75 8.87
N ALA A 168 7.78 4.48 8.60
CA ALA A 168 8.41 4.77 7.31
C ALA A 168 7.74 4.03 6.13
N TYR A 169 7.16 2.85 6.34
CA TYR A 169 6.41 2.12 5.31
C TYR A 169 4.94 2.56 5.20
N LEU A 170 4.31 2.97 6.30
CA LEU A 170 2.89 3.36 6.31
C LEU A 170 2.68 4.81 5.89
N THR A 171 3.54 5.74 6.32
CA THR A 171 3.36 7.17 6.09
C THR A 171 3.22 7.54 4.61
N PRO A 172 4.08 7.07 3.68
CA PRO A 172 3.92 7.39 2.26
C PRO A 172 2.59 6.90 1.69
N PHE A 173 2.08 5.76 2.15
CA PHE A 173 0.81 5.20 1.66
C PHE A 173 -0.37 6.15 1.84
N PHE A 174 -0.43 6.84 2.98
CA PHE A 174 -1.53 7.73 3.35
C PHE A 174 -1.37 9.18 2.86
N ILE A 175 -0.14 9.63 2.59
CA ILE A 175 0.11 11.01 2.13
C ILE A 175 -0.05 11.11 0.60
N ILE A 176 0.22 10.04 -0.14
CA ILE A 176 0.09 10.04 -1.60
C ILE A 176 -1.38 10.28 -1.99
N PRO A 177 -1.68 11.26 -2.87
CA PRO A 177 -3.06 11.54 -3.25
C PRO A 177 -3.71 10.32 -3.89
N HIS A 178 -4.94 10.02 -3.50
CA HIS A 178 -5.60 8.77 -3.86
C HIS A 178 -5.69 8.55 -5.36
N THR A 179 -5.88 9.61 -6.14
CA THR A 179 -6.28 9.52 -7.55
C THR A 179 -5.15 9.65 -8.56
N ILE A 180 -3.89 9.66 -8.13
CA ILE A 180 -2.76 9.80 -9.05
C ILE A 180 -2.55 8.54 -9.89
N HIS A 181 -1.88 8.69 -11.03
CA HIS A 181 -1.61 7.58 -11.92
C HIS A 181 -0.82 6.46 -11.20
N PRO A 182 -1.19 5.17 -11.32
CA PRO A 182 -0.63 4.14 -10.47
C PRO A 182 0.87 3.95 -10.56
N LEU A 183 1.44 4.09 -11.77
CA LEU A 183 2.89 4.06 -11.97
C LEU A 183 3.61 5.16 -11.18
N LEU A 184 3.06 6.39 -11.17
CA LEU A 184 3.62 7.49 -10.39
C LEU A 184 3.43 7.25 -8.88
N GLY A 185 2.27 6.69 -8.50
CA GLY A 185 2.00 6.32 -7.12
C GLY A 185 2.99 5.33 -6.55
N TRP A 186 3.26 4.23 -7.25
CA TRP A 186 4.27 3.28 -6.81
C TRP A 186 5.68 3.86 -6.78
N LEU A 187 6.07 4.64 -7.79
CA LEU A 187 7.38 5.31 -7.78
C LEU A 187 7.53 6.24 -6.57
N LEU A 188 6.51 7.06 -6.29
CA LEU A 188 6.50 7.99 -5.18
C LEU A 188 6.45 7.26 -3.82
N TYR A 189 5.69 6.17 -3.72
CA TYR A 189 5.65 5.31 -2.54
C TYR A 189 7.02 4.70 -2.25
N LEU A 190 7.63 4.05 -3.25
CA LEU A 190 8.94 3.43 -3.09
C LEU A 190 10.02 4.46 -2.72
N PHE A 191 9.99 5.63 -3.36
CA PHE A 191 10.91 6.72 -3.07
C PHE A 191 10.72 7.31 -1.68
N GLY A 192 9.46 7.56 -1.28
CA GLY A 192 9.11 8.06 0.05
C GLY A 192 9.50 7.07 1.16
N THR A 193 9.17 5.79 0.99
CA THR A 193 9.53 4.73 1.94
C THR A 193 11.05 4.60 2.07
N PHE A 194 11.78 4.56 0.95
CA PHE A 194 13.25 4.53 0.98
C PHE A 194 13.83 5.74 1.74
N THR A 195 13.30 6.94 1.48
CA THR A 195 13.72 8.17 2.13
C THR A 195 13.48 8.12 3.63
N LEU A 196 12.29 7.73 4.09
CA LEU A 196 11.98 7.65 5.52
C LEU A 196 12.74 6.51 6.22
N CYS A 197 12.93 5.36 5.55
CA CYS A 197 13.79 4.30 6.05
C CYS A 197 15.23 4.78 6.23
N SER A 198 15.76 5.64 5.35
CA SER A 198 17.11 6.19 5.48
C SER A 198 17.29 7.00 6.77
N ILE A 199 16.24 7.69 7.24
CA ILE A 199 16.24 8.39 8.53
C ILE A 199 16.38 7.39 9.67
N ALA A 200 15.54 6.35 9.70
CA ALA A 200 15.60 5.32 10.73
C ALA A 200 16.96 4.58 10.73
N ILE A 201 17.50 4.30 9.54
CA ILE A 201 18.83 3.68 9.38
C ILE A 201 19.91 4.55 10.02
N ASN A 202 19.92 5.85 9.73
CA ASN A 202 20.95 6.76 10.23
C ASN A 202 20.77 7.12 11.72
N ALA A 203 19.53 7.21 12.21
CA ALA A 203 19.20 7.52 13.60
C ALA A 203 19.50 6.35 14.55
N PHE A 204 19.29 5.11 14.10
CA PHE A 204 19.49 3.91 14.93
C PHE A 204 20.72 3.09 14.54
N LEU A 205 21.56 3.59 13.63
CA LEU A 205 22.74 2.90 13.09
C LEU A 205 22.42 1.47 12.60
N LEU A 206 21.29 1.32 11.92
CA LEU A 206 20.80 0.00 11.48
C LEU A 206 21.53 -0.47 10.23
N PRO A 207 21.63 -1.79 10.02
CA PRO A 207 22.08 -2.32 8.74
C PRO A 207 21.05 -1.97 7.65
N MET A 208 21.48 -1.21 6.63
CA MET A 208 20.62 -0.69 5.56
C MET A 208 19.89 -1.80 4.80
N LEU A 209 20.61 -2.84 4.37
CA LEU A 209 20.04 -3.89 3.54
C LEU A 209 18.85 -4.60 4.22
N PRO A 210 18.96 -5.10 5.47
CA PRO A 210 17.82 -5.63 6.21
C PRO A 210 16.59 -4.69 6.24
N VAL A 211 16.77 -3.42 6.59
CA VAL A 211 15.64 -2.46 6.66
C VAL A 211 14.94 -2.28 5.31
N LEU A 212 15.67 -2.44 4.20
CA LEU A 212 15.14 -2.32 2.84
C LEU A 212 14.64 -3.65 2.24
N VAL A 213 14.83 -4.81 2.88
CA VAL A 213 14.30 -6.09 2.39
C VAL A 213 12.78 -6.05 2.12
N PRO A 214 11.93 -5.48 3.00
CA PRO A 214 10.50 -5.39 2.71
C PRO A 214 10.20 -4.56 1.46
N LEU A 215 10.96 -3.49 1.21
CA LEU A 215 10.83 -2.68 -0.01
C LEU A 215 11.10 -3.51 -1.27
N PHE A 216 12.18 -4.30 -1.28
CA PHE A 216 12.45 -5.24 -2.37
C PHE A 216 11.37 -6.32 -2.49
N GLY A 217 10.85 -6.79 -1.36
CA GLY A 217 9.71 -7.69 -1.29
C GLY A 217 8.46 -7.12 -1.99
N ILE A 218 8.17 -5.83 -1.76
CA ILE A 218 7.08 -5.11 -2.41
C ILE A 218 7.33 -4.99 -3.93
N VAL A 219 8.53 -4.61 -4.36
CA VAL A 219 8.86 -4.56 -5.79
C VAL A 219 8.67 -5.92 -6.46
N GLY A 220 9.13 -6.99 -5.82
CA GLY A 220 8.96 -8.34 -6.36
C GLY A 220 7.49 -8.78 -6.43
N VAL A 221 6.66 -8.51 -5.42
CA VAL A 221 5.23 -8.86 -5.51
C VAL A 221 4.51 -8.06 -6.60
N LEU A 222 4.89 -6.78 -6.80
CA LEU A 222 4.36 -5.98 -7.91
C LEU A 222 4.73 -6.58 -9.26
N MET A 223 5.98 -7.04 -9.43
CA MET A 223 6.40 -7.74 -10.65
C MET A 223 5.61 -9.04 -10.87
N VAL A 224 5.42 -9.84 -9.81
CA VAL A 224 4.61 -11.06 -9.88
C VAL A 224 3.17 -10.72 -10.27
N MET A 225 2.56 -9.70 -9.69
CA MET A 225 1.18 -9.30 -10.01
C MET A 225 1.03 -8.70 -11.41
N ALA A 226 2.04 -7.99 -11.91
CA ALA A 226 2.04 -7.34 -13.22
C ALA A 226 2.37 -8.29 -14.38
N PHE A 227 2.80 -9.52 -14.08
CA PHE A 227 3.24 -10.47 -15.10
C PHE A 227 2.08 -10.85 -16.05
N PRO A 228 2.26 -10.72 -17.38
CA PRO A 228 1.14 -10.82 -18.32
C PRO A 228 0.79 -12.26 -18.72
N TRP A 229 1.60 -13.27 -18.37
CA TRP A 229 1.45 -14.64 -18.87
C TRP A 229 0.54 -15.54 -18.03
N TYR A 230 -0.19 -14.99 -17.07
CA TYR A 230 -1.19 -15.80 -16.35
C TYR A 230 -2.37 -16.15 -17.24
N SER A 231 -2.79 -17.41 -17.19
CA SER A 231 -3.99 -17.88 -17.89
C SER A 231 -5.26 -17.23 -17.36
N ASP A 232 -5.30 -16.98 -16.05
CA ASP A 232 -6.46 -16.50 -15.31
C ASP A 232 -6.04 -15.94 -13.94
N GLY A 233 -7.01 -15.35 -13.23
CA GLY A 233 -6.78 -14.72 -11.94
C GLY A 233 -6.43 -15.69 -10.81
N VAL A 234 -6.84 -16.96 -10.91
CA VAL A 234 -6.56 -17.98 -9.90
C VAL A 234 -5.09 -18.37 -9.96
N VAL A 235 -4.57 -18.64 -11.15
CA VAL A 235 -3.13 -18.92 -11.34
C VAL A 235 -2.28 -17.74 -10.87
N ARG A 236 -2.68 -16.51 -11.20
CA ARG A 236 -2.01 -15.30 -10.69
C ARG A 236 -2.00 -15.27 -9.16
N ALA A 237 -3.14 -15.52 -8.52
CA ALA A 237 -3.23 -15.54 -7.06
C ALA A 237 -2.31 -16.60 -6.45
N LEU A 238 -2.29 -17.82 -7.00
CA LEU A 238 -1.40 -18.89 -6.55
C LEU A 238 0.09 -18.51 -6.68
N CYS A 239 0.49 -17.84 -7.76
CA CYS A 239 1.85 -17.34 -7.91
C CYS A 239 2.20 -16.24 -6.89
N VAL A 240 1.27 -15.34 -6.58
CA VAL A 240 1.45 -14.35 -5.50
C VAL A 240 1.60 -15.04 -4.14
N PHE A 241 0.79 -16.05 -3.85
CA PHE A 241 0.93 -16.86 -2.62
C PHE A 241 2.29 -17.59 -2.57
N GLY A 242 2.71 -18.21 -3.67
CA GLY A 242 4.02 -18.85 -3.78
C GLY A 242 5.17 -17.87 -3.54
N TYR A 243 5.10 -16.67 -4.12
CA TYR A 243 6.07 -15.60 -3.86
C TYR A 243 6.09 -15.20 -2.39
N ALA A 244 4.93 -14.97 -1.76
CA ALA A 244 4.84 -14.61 -0.36
C ALA A 244 5.45 -15.69 0.56
N PHE A 245 5.16 -16.96 0.27
CA PHE A 245 5.74 -18.09 0.98
C PHE A 245 7.28 -18.10 0.87
N CYS A 246 7.82 -17.92 -0.34
CA CYS A 246 9.27 -17.86 -0.57
C CYS A 246 9.94 -16.62 0.05
N ALA A 247 9.24 -15.49 0.11
CA ALA A 247 9.77 -14.24 0.66
C ALA A 247 9.76 -14.23 2.20
N THR A 248 8.88 -15.00 2.85
CA THR A 248 8.70 -15.00 4.31
C THR A 248 9.98 -15.34 5.09
N PRO A 249 10.76 -16.39 4.75
CA PRO A 249 12.03 -16.68 5.43
C PRO A 249 13.05 -15.55 5.30
N VAL A 250 13.08 -14.87 4.14
CA VAL A 250 13.99 -13.74 3.88
C VAL A 250 13.60 -12.53 4.73
N LEU A 251 12.31 -12.23 4.83
CA LEU A 251 11.78 -11.18 5.70
C LEU A 251 12.06 -11.47 7.17
N TRP A 252 11.88 -12.73 7.61
CA TRP A 252 12.21 -13.15 8.97
C TRP A 252 13.70 -12.99 9.27
N ALA A 253 14.57 -13.49 8.39
CA ALA A 253 16.03 -13.34 8.54
C ALA A 253 16.45 -11.86 8.59
N SER A 254 15.79 -11.01 7.81
CA SER A 254 15.98 -9.56 7.87
C SER A 254 15.60 -8.97 9.24
N MET A 255 14.43 -9.34 9.76
CA MET A 255 13.98 -8.91 11.09
C MET A 255 14.96 -9.32 12.19
N VAL A 256 15.47 -10.55 12.15
CA VAL A 256 16.51 -11.02 13.09
C VAL A 256 17.77 -10.16 12.98
N ARG A 257 18.21 -9.83 11.77
CA ARG A 257 19.40 -8.96 11.55
C ARG A 257 19.18 -7.53 12.05
N ILE A 258 17.98 -6.98 11.92
CA ILE A 258 17.63 -5.66 12.48
C ILE A 258 17.72 -5.71 14.01
N MET A 259 17.13 -6.72 14.64
CA MET A 259 17.16 -6.87 16.10
C MET A 259 18.57 -7.10 16.64
N ALA A 260 19.37 -7.92 15.95
CA ALA A 260 20.78 -8.13 16.29
C ALA A 260 21.61 -6.85 16.10
N GLY A 261 21.38 -6.10 15.01
CA GLY A 261 22.03 -4.82 14.76
C GLY A 261 21.72 -3.78 15.86
N LEU A 262 20.45 -3.69 16.28
CA LEU A 262 20.04 -2.86 17.42
C LEU A 262 20.74 -3.27 18.71
N GLN A 263 20.85 -4.57 18.98
CA GLN A 263 21.54 -5.08 20.16
C GLN A 263 23.02 -4.69 20.16
N VAL A 264 23.73 -4.90 19.06
CA VAL A 264 25.15 -4.56 18.92
C VAL A 264 25.39 -3.06 19.02
N SER A 265 24.54 -2.24 18.40
CA SER A 265 24.62 -0.78 18.49
C SER A 265 24.43 -0.28 19.91
N LEU A 266 23.48 -0.86 20.66
CA LEU A 266 23.25 -0.55 22.08
C LEU A 266 24.40 -0.98 22.99
N GLU A 267 24.99 -2.15 22.75
CA GLU A 267 26.14 -2.64 23.52
C GLU A 267 27.38 -1.76 23.28
N ARG A 268 27.64 -1.38 22.02
CA ARG A 268 28.79 -0.53 21.66
C ARG A 268 28.77 0.83 22.36
N GLU A 269 27.59 1.40 22.61
CA GLU A 269 27.46 2.63 23.39
C GLU A 269 27.66 2.41 24.90
N GLY A 270 27.28 1.25 25.43
CA GLY A 270 27.57 0.86 26.81
C GLY A 270 29.07 0.75 27.11
N PHE A 271 29.90 0.49 26.10
CA PHE A 271 31.36 0.34 26.20
C PHE A 271 32.17 1.61 25.87
N MET A 272 31.53 2.74 25.51
CA MET A 272 32.26 4.00 25.32
C MET A 272 32.85 4.46 26.67
N PRO A 273 34.19 4.60 26.81
CA PRO A 273 34.80 5.06 28.05
C PRO A 273 34.35 6.49 28.35
N ARG A 274 34.13 6.78 29.64
CA ARG A 274 33.79 8.12 30.15
C ARG A 274 34.77 9.13 29.56
N LEU A 275 34.31 9.96 28.61
CA LEU A 275 35.05 11.15 28.16
C LEU A 275 35.02 12.17 29.31
N GLY A 276 35.85 11.94 30.33
CA GLY A 276 35.86 12.66 31.59
C GLY A 276 36.77 12.06 32.68
N GLU A 277 37.22 10.81 32.55
CA GLU A 277 38.27 10.26 33.43
C GLU A 277 39.63 10.35 32.74
N SER A 278 40.10 11.58 32.54
CA SER A 278 41.51 11.85 32.31
C SER A 278 42.25 11.76 33.66
N SER A 279 42.85 10.60 33.93
CA SER A 279 44.17 10.37 34.57
C SER A 279 44.17 9.03 35.33
N PRO A 280 45.06 8.06 35.03
CA PRO A 280 45.43 7.07 36.04
C PRO A 280 46.20 7.78 37.17
N PRO A 281 46.04 7.40 38.45
CA PRO A 281 46.89 7.93 39.50
C PRO A 281 48.33 7.54 39.20
N SER A 282 49.24 8.51 39.29
CA SER A 282 50.68 8.32 39.16
C SER A 282 51.16 7.26 40.16
N TRP A 283 51.34 6.02 39.69
CA TRP A 283 52.14 5.04 40.40
C TRP A 283 53.59 5.46 40.27
N PHE A 284 54.04 6.23 41.26
CA PHE A 284 55.42 6.54 41.51
C PHE A 284 56.20 5.21 41.63
N ASN A 285 57.05 4.95 40.65
CA ASN A 285 58.11 3.96 40.73
C ASN A 285 58.97 4.27 41.95
N LYS A 286 58.95 3.41 42.97
CA LYS A 286 60.02 3.33 43.97
C LYS A 286 61.12 2.44 43.40
N LEU A 287 62.20 3.10 42.98
CA LEU A 287 63.55 2.55 42.89
C LEU A 287 64.23 2.81 44.24
N TYR A 288 64.35 1.76 45.05
CA TYR A 288 65.51 1.37 45.88
C TYR A 288 65.12 0.17 46.74
#